data_AF-A0A812K9Z5-F1
#
_entry.id   AF-A0A812K9Z5-F1
#
_cell.length_a   1.000
_cell.length_b   1.000
_cell.length_c   1.000
_cell.angle_alpha   90.00
_cell.angle_beta   90.00
_cell.angle_gamma   90.00
#
_symmetry.space_group_name_H-M   'P 1'
#
loop_
_entity.id
_entity.type
_entity.pdbx_description
1 polymer ?
#
loop_
_entity_poly.entity_id
_entity_poly.type
_entity_poly.pdbx_seq_one_letter_code
_entity_poly.pdbx_strand_id
1 'polypeptide(L)'
;MLRPELRHTTVAPVALAGTKVQGSVAEEIVLVLVISLMVMLWTVPLLRPFRYCCETRLHKVYPVITVLNLLLLAVTLHALKSITFNDLFFAMVNGFEDAVEKTEQILVGIAALVAIAVVWKFKDRVFEVLGVENAASVFGDFRDWATCWSMKRFHPVEMFIWKVEGLPSARLHSLNDVFCEVSLGYNMTMKTRVHQRAGHSCVFKETLQLNFDPYDSQHRLTLSIKSQEVIGASEIVQLQLGAEQVSKLEEPASKDLGSGRPIGWGSKADPAVWARENFKELDLVRSLSCLFILVKAQTSDGNVPGSSFAAASEASATPAAPYHCHLGQVVLVSRRSICGADE
;
A
#
# COMPACT_ATOMS: atom_id res chain seq x y z
N MET A 1 -16.33 12.92 31.65
CA MET A 1 -17.29 12.42 32.66
C MET A 1 -16.76 11.09 33.18
N LEU A 2 -16.07 11.15 34.33
CA LEU A 2 -15.44 10.00 34.97
C LEU A 2 -16.48 9.26 35.81
N ARG A 3 -16.69 7.96 35.53
CA ARG A 3 -17.45 7.08 36.42
C ARG A 3 -16.59 6.79 37.66
N PRO A 4 -17.12 6.94 38.88
CA PRO A 4 -16.43 6.49 40.08
C PRO A 4 -16.49 4.96 40.13
N GLU A 5 -15.33 4.29 40.11
CA GLU A 5 -15.24 2.87 40.41
C GLU A 5 -15.58 2.64 41.88
N LEU A 6 -16.64 1.86 42.11
CA LEU A 6 -17.03 1.37 43.42
C LEU A 6 -15.93 0.44 43.94
N ARG A 7 -15.22 0.90 44.96
CA ARG A 7 -14.36 0.04 45.81
C ARG A 7 -15.25 -1.02 46.48
N HIS A 8 -15.11 -2.27 46.04
CA HIS A 8 -15.60 -3.39 46.81
C HIS A 8 -14.73 -3.56 48.06
N THR A 9 -15.40 -3.37 49.19
CA THR A 9 -14.91 -3.52 50.56
C THR A 9 -14.31 -4.89 50.78
N THR A 10 -13.05 -4.86 51.19
CA THR A 10 -12.27 -5.96 51.74
C THR A 10 -13.00 -6.57 52.94
N VAL A 11 -13.59 -7.75 52.76
CA VAL A 11 -14.08 -8.56 53.88
C VAL A 11 -12.90 -9.39 54.38
N ALA A 12 -12.67 -9.34 55.70
CA ALA A 12 -11.51 -9.91 56.37
C ALA A 12 -11.35 -11.44 56.15
N PRO A 13 -10.12 -11.95 56.04
CA PRO A 13 -9.87 -13.38 56.03
C PRO A 13 -10.05 -13.92 57.46
N VAL A 14 -11.22 -14.48 57.74
CA VAL A 14 -11.42 -15.28 58.95
C VAL A 14 -10.63 -16.57 58.78
N ALA A 15 -9.65 -16.77 59.66
CA ALA A 15 -8.76 -17.92 59.67
C ALA A 15 -9.55 -19.24 59.84
N LEU A 16 -9.64 -20.03 58.76
CA LEU A 16 -10.05 -21.44 58.80
C LEU A 16 -8.84 -22.29 59.21
N ALA A 17 -8.64 -22.41 60.51
CA ALA A 17 -7.81 -23.46 61.10
C ALA A 17 -8.56 -24.80 61.00
N GLY A 18 -8.04 -25.73 60.21
CA GLY A 18 -8.56 -27.11 60.14
C GLY A 18 -8.56 -27.68 58.73
N THR A 19 -7.36 -27.96 58.21
CA THR A 19 -7.11 -28.65 56.94
C THR A 19 -7.89 -29.97 56.84
N LYS A 20 -9.04 -29.92 56.17
CA LYS A 20 -9.68 -31.04 55.44
C LYS A 20 -9.93 -30.62 53.99
N VAL A 21 -8.88 -30.15 53.30
CA VAL A 21 -8.98 -29.69 51.89
C VAL A 21 -8.55 -30.79 50.90
N GLN A 22 -7.90 -31.87 51.35
CA GLN A 22 -7.47 -32.93 50.44
C GLN A 22 -8.61 -33.79 49.86
N GLY A 23 -9.77 -33.84 50.51
CA GLY A 23 -10.93 -34.61 50.00
C GLY A 23 -11.61 -33.95 48.79
N SER A 24 -11.79 -32.62 48.83
CA SER A 24 -12.55 -31.88 47.79
C SER A 24 -11.86 -31.94 46.44
N VAL A 25 -10.54 -31.68 46.40
CA VAL A 25 -9.79 -31.61 45.15
C VAL A 25 -9.71 -32.99 44.48
N ALA A 26 -9.56 -34.06 45.26
CA ALA A 26 -9.54 -35.42 44.72
C ALA A 26 -10.89 -35.83 44.12
N GLU A 27 -12.00 -35.50 44.80
CA GLU A 27 -13.36 -35.74 44.31
C GLU A 27 -13.67 -34.93 43.03
N GLU A 28 -13.25 -33.66 42.98
CA GLU A 28 -13.34 -32.81 41.78
C GLU A 28 -12.54 -33.38 40.60
N ILE A 29 -11.30 -33.83 40.83
CA ILE A 29 -10.48 -34.44 39.78
C ILE A 29 -11.13 -35.72 39.24
N VAL A 30 -11.68 -36.57 40.11
CA VAL A 30 -12.38 -37.79 39.70
C VAL A 30 -13.60 -37.44 38.84
N LEU A 31 -14.37 -36.42 39.23
CA LEU A 31 -15.52 -35.94 38.48
C LEU A 31 -15.11 -35.42 37.09
N VAL A 32 -14.05 -34.60 37.01
CA VAL A 32 -13.51 -34.09 35.74
C VAL A 32 -13.03 -35.23 34.84
N LEU A 33 -12.35 -36.23 35.40
CA LEU A 33 -11.91 -37.43 34.66
C LEU A 33 -13.09 -38.22 34.08
N VAL A 34 -14.15 -38.40 34.86
CA VAL A 34 -15.36 -39.12 34.44
C VAL A 34 -16.11 -38.34 33.36
N ILE A 35 -16.25 -37.03 33.52
CA ILE A 35 -16.85 -36.16 32.49
C ILE A 35 -16.01 -36.21 31.20
N SER A 36 -14.68 -36.13 31.31
CA SER A 36 -13.77 -36.26 30.17
C SER A 36 -13.91 -37.63 29.49
N LEU A 37 -14.06 -38.72 30.26
CA LEU A 37 -14.30 -40.06 29.72
C LEU A 37 -15.65 -40.15 29.00
N MET A 38 -16.70 -39.54 29.56
CA MET A 38 -18.04 -39.49 28.95
C MET A 38 -18.01 -38.74 27.61
N VAL A 39 -17.31 -37.61 27.55
CA VAL A 39 -17.09 -36.84 26.31
C VAL A 39 -16.28 -37.68 25.32
N MET A 40 -15.21 -38.33 25.77
CA MET A 40 -14.40 -39.22 24.93
C MET A 40 -15.26 -40.33 24.32
N LEU A 41 -16.07 -41.03 25.13
CA LEU A 41 -17.03 -42.06 24.69
C LEU A 41 -18.04 -41.54 23.66
N TRP A 42 -18.49 -40.29 23.80
CA TRP A 42 -19.34 -39.62 22.83
C TRP A 42 -18.63 -39.32 21.51
N THR A 43 -17.33 -39.02 21.55
CA THR A 43 -16.52 -38.78 20.34
C THR A 43 -16.04 -40.06 19.64
N VAL A 44 -16.09 -41.23 20.29
CA VAL A 44 -15.62 -42.51 19.73
C VAL A 44 -16.26 -42.83 18.36
N PRO A 45 -17.59 -42.72 18.16
CA PRO A 45 -18.20 -42.98 16.85
C PRO A 45 -17.76 -42.02 15.73
N LEU A 46 -17.19 -40.86 16.07
CA LEU A 46 -16.70 -39.86 15.11
C LEU A 46 -15.25 -40.11 14.67
N LEU A 47 -14.48 -40.90 15.42
CA LEU A 47 -13.08 -41.21 15.10
C LEU A 47 -12.98 -42.13 13.88
N ARG A 48 -12.04 -41.82 12.96
CA ARG A 48 -11.85 -42.50 11.66
C ARG A 48 -11.92 -44.05 11.70
N PRO A 49 -11.27 -44.78 12.63
CA PRO A 49 -11.30 -46.24 12.61
C PRO A 49 -12.68 -46.84 12.97
N PHE A 50 -13.48 -46.14 13.76
CA PHE A 50 -14.80 -46.62 14.20
C PHE A 50 -15.95 -46.05 13.39
N ARG A 51 -15.72 -44.93 12.68
CA ARG A 51 -16.71 -44.26 11.84
C ARG A 51 -17.34 -45.21 10.83
N TYR A 52 -16.54 -46.02 10.12
CA TYR A 52 -17.04 -46.94 9.09
C TYR A 52 -17.99 -48.02 9.65
N CYS A 53 -17.70 -48.52 10.85
CA CYS A 53 -18.55 -49.52 11.52
C CYS A 53 -19.81 -48.89 12.14
N CYS A 54 -19.72 -47.65 12.63
CA CYS A 54 -20.81 -46.98 13.33
C CYS A 54 -21.81 -46.26 12.40
N GLU A 55 -21.40 -45.89 11.18
CA GLU A 55 -22.22 -45.10 10.25
C GLU A 55 -23.54 -45.78 9.89
N THR A 56 -23.53 -47.11 9.70
CA THR A 56 -24.75 -47.88 9.38
C THR A 56 -25.70 -48.09 10.57
N ARG A 57 -25.25 -47.86 11.81
CA ARG A 57 -26.01 -48.16 13.05
C ARG A 57 -26.05 -47.00 14.04
N LEU A 58 -25.79 -45.79 13.58
CA LEU A 58 -25.65 -44.60 14.42
C LEU A 58 -26.84 -44.42 15.39
N HIS A 59 -28.06 -44.60 14.88
CA HIS A 59 -29.31 -44.49 15.63
C HIS A 59 -29.46 -45.50 16.79
N LYS A 60 -28.78 -46.65 16.75
CA LYS A 60 -28.76 -47.62 17.85
C LYS A 60 -27.58 -47.40 18.80
N VAL A 61 -26.46 -46.95 18.28
CA VAL A 61 -25.20 -46.80 19.04
C VAL A 61 -25.26 -45.59 19.99
N TYR A 62 -25.78 -44.44 19.56
CA TYR A 62 -25.86 -43.23 20.40
C TYR A 62 -26.74 -43.40 21.66
N PRO A 63 -27.94 -44.01 21.58
CA PRO A 63 -28.75 -44.30 22.77
C PRO A 63 -28.04 -45.22 23.76
N VAL A 64 -27.28 -46.22 23.28
CA VAL A 64 -26.53 -47.13 24.16
C VAL A 64 -25.39 -46.40 24.87
N ILE A 65 -24.63 -45.56 24.15
CA ILE A 65 -23.54 -44.77 24.73
C ILE A 65 -24.08 -43.75 25.74
N THR A 66 -25.22 -43.09 25.46
CA THR A 66 -25.84 -42.14 26.39
C THR A 66 -26.33 -42.82 27.68
N VAL A 67 -26.95 -44.00 27.59
CA VAL A 67 -27.33 -44.79 28.77
C VAL A 67 -26.10 -45.21 29.57
N LEU A 68 -25.04 -45.66 28.90
CA LEU A 68 -23.77 -46.03 29.55
C LEU A 68 -23.15 -44.83 30.30
N ASN A 69 -23.11 -43.65 29.65
CA ASN A 69 -22.62 -42.41 30.25
C ASN A 69 -23.46 -41.99 31.46
N LEU A 70 -24.79 -42.08 31.39
CA LEU A 70 -25.69 -41.80 32.53
C LEU A 70 -25.44 -42.76 33.70
N LEU A 71 -25.22 -44.05 33.41
CA LEU A 71 -24.93 -45.04 34.44
C LEU A 71 -23.57 -44.77 35.11
N LEU A 72 -22.53 -44.46 34.33
CA LEU A 72 -21.22 -44.04 34.84
C LEU A 72 -21.33 -42.81 35.75
N LEU A 73 -22.09 -41.79 35.33
CA LEU A 73 -22.33 -40.59 36.10
C LEU A 73 -23.11 -40.88 37.40
N ALA A 74 -24.14 -41.70 37.35
CA ALA A 74 -24.92 -42.08 38.53
C ALA A 74 -24.10 -42.85 39.56
N VAL A 75 -23.25 -43.79 39.10
CA VAL A 75 -22.35 -44.56 39.96
C VAL A 75 -21.30 -43.64 40.62
N THR A 76 -20.74 -42.70 39.87
CA THR A 76 -19.76 -41.75 40.41
C THR A 76 -20.40 -40.77 41.38
N LEU A 77 -21.58 -40.21 41.06
CA LEU A 77 -22.32 -39.36 42.00
C LEU A 77 -22.71 -40.09 43.29
N HIS A 78 -23.04 -41.38 43.23
CA HIS A 78 -23.28 -42.18 44.44
C HIS A 78 -21.98 -42.38 45.25
N ALA A 79 -20.83 -42.49 44.60
CA ALA A 79 -19.55 -42.69 45.26
C ALA A 79 -19.02 -41.42 45.94
N LEU A 80 -19.32 -40.24 45.38
CA LEU A 80 -18.96 -38.94 45.96
C LEU A 80 -19.95 -38.57 47.09
N LYS A 81 -19.43 -38.40 48.32
CA LYS A 81 -20.25 -38.05 49.49
C LYS A 81 -20.36 -36.54 49.73
N SER A 82 -19.46 -35.74 49.15
CA SER A 82 -19.35 -34.31 49.50
C SER A 82 -20.03 -33.37 48.50
N ILE A 83 -20.17 -33.76 47.23
CA ILE A 83 -20.72 -32.91 46.17
C ILE A 83 -22.24 -33.11 46.05
N THR A 84 -23.02 -32.05 46.16
CA THR A 84 -24.46 -32.11 45.90
C THR A 84 -24.74 -32.03 44.41
N PHE A 85 -25.83 -32.67 43.95
CA PHE A 85 -26.24 -32.59 42.53
C PHE A 85 -26.46 -31.14 42.06
N ASN A 86 -26.86 -30.26 42.98
CA ASN A 86 -27.07 -28.85 42.72
C ASN A 86 -25.76 -28.14 42.32
N ASP A 87 -24.65 -28.45 43.00
CA ASP A 87 -23.33 -27.88 42.70
C ASP A 87 -22.84 -28.31 41.32
N LEU A 88 -23.08 -29.58 40.96
CA LEU A 88 -22.76 -30.11 39.63
C LEU A 88 -23.55 -29.39 38.52
N PHE A 89 -24.85 -29.18 38.75
CA PHE A 89 -25.71 -28.48 37.82
C PHE A 89 -25.24 -27.04 37.62
N PHE A 90 -24.97 -26.31 38.70
CA PHE A 90 -24.46 -24.94 38.60
C PHE A 90 -23.07 -24.87 37.97
N ALA A 91 -22.17 -25.81 38.25
CA ALA A 91 -20.87 -25.87 37.58
C ALA A 91 -20.99 -26.06 36.06
N MET A 92 -21.91 -26.92 35.63
CA MET A 92 -22.19 -27.11 34.19
C MET A 92 -22.78 -25.85 33.56
N VAL A 93 -23.74 -25.21 34.23
CA VAL A 93 -24.33 -23.94 33.76
C VAL A 93 -23.27 -22.86 33.63
N ASN A 94 -22.40 -22.70 34.64
CA ASN A 94 -21.29 -21.74 34.62
C ASN A 94 -20.29 -22.05 33.50
N GLY A 95 -19.99 -23.32 33.24
CA GLY A 95 -19.12 -23.72 32.13
C GLY A 95 -19.73 -23.41 30.76
N PHE A 96 -21.04 -23.57 30.61
CA PHE A 96 -21.76 -23.18 29.39
C PHE A 96 -21.79 -21.66 29.22
N GLU A 97 -22.01 -20.92 30.30
CA GLU A 97 -21.99 -19.45 30.30
C GLU A 97 -20.61 -18.91 29.89
N ASP A 98 -19.51 -19.43 30.45
CA ASP A 98 -18.14 -19.05 30.05
C ASP A 98 -17.87 -19.42 28.58
N ALA A 99 -18.30 -20.60 28.12
CA ALA A 99 -18.15 -20.99 26.72
C ALA A 99 -18.90 -20.05 25.76
N VAL A 100 -20.13 -19.63 26.11
CA VAL A 100 -20.91 -18.66 25.34
C VAL A 100 -20.22 -17.30 25.35
N GLU A 101 -19.74 -16.82 26.51
CA GLU A 101 -19.04 -15.55 26.62
C GLU A 101 -17.75 -15.53 25.78
N LYS A 102 -16.93 -16.59 25.84
CA LYS A 102 -15.73 -16.70 24.98
C LYS A 102 -16.08 -16.73 23.50
N THR A 103 -17.15 -17.43 23.12
CA THR A 103 -17.60 -17.50 21.73
C THR A 103 -18.08 -16.14 21.25
N GLU A 104 -18.82 -15.40 22.08
CA GLU A 104 -19.24 -14.03 21.80
C GLU A 104 -18.02 -13.10 21.61
N GLN A 105 -17.04 -13.16 22.51
CA GLN A 105 -15.81 -12.35 22.40
C GLN A 105 -15.04 -12.64 21.10
N ILE A 106 -14.94 -13.91 20.70
CA ILE A 106 -14.32 -14.30 19.43
C ILE A 106 -15.12 -13.75 18.24
N LEU A 107 -16.45 -13.87 18.28
CA LEU A 107 -17.33 -13.39 17.22
C LEU A 107 -17.24 -11.86 17.05
N VAL A 108 -17.23 -11.13 18.17
CA VAL A 108 -17.02 -9.67 18.19
C VAL A 108 -15.65 -9.30 17.64
N GLY A 109 -14.59 -10.05 17.99
CA GLY A 109 -13.25 -9.86 17.44
C GLY A 109 -13.20 -10.06 15.92
N ILE A 110 -13.84 -11.11 15.40
CA ILE A 110 -13.95 -11.35 13.95
C ILE A 110 -14.74 -10.23 13.28
N ALA A 111 -15.87 -9.81 13.86
CA ALA A 111 -16.67 -8.71 13.35
C ALA A 111 -15.87 -7.40 13.29
N ALA A 112 -15.05 -7.11 14.31
CA ALA A 112 -14.16 -5.95 14.33
C ALA A 112 -13.09 -6.03 13.21
N LEU A 113 -12.47 -7.19 12.99
CA LEU A 113 -11.51 -7.39 11.89
C LEU A 113 -12.16 -7.18 10.52
N VAL A 114 -13.38 -7.69 10.33
CA VAL A 114 -14.14 -7.48 9.09
C VAL A 114 -14.48 -6.00 8.92
N ALA A 115 -14.91 -5.31 9.97
CA ALA A 115 -15.19 -3.88 9.91
C ALA A 115 -13.93 -3.06 9.52
N ILE A 116 -12.77 -3.38 10.09
CA ILE A 116 -11.49 -2.75 9.71
C ILE A 116 -11.15 -3.03 8.25
N ALA A 117 -11.34 -4.27 7.78
CA ALA A 117 -11.09 -4.63 6.37
C ALA A 117 -12.03 -3.90 5.41
N VAL A 118 -13.30 -3.71 5.78
CA VAL A 118 -14.27 -2.93 4.99
C VAL A 118 -13.85 -1.47 4.94
N VAL A 119 -13.53 -0.85 6.08
CA VAL A 119 -13.04 0.54 6.13
C VAL A 119 -11.78 0.70 5.28
N TRP A 120 -10.85 -0.25 5.36
CA TRP A 120 -9.63 -0.25 4.55
C TRP A 120 -9.94 -0.29 3.06
N LYS A 121 -10.91 -1.12 2.63
CA LYS A 121 -11.33 -1.21 1.22
C LYS A 121 -12.01 0.07 0.72
N PHE A 122 -12.73 0.77 1.58
CA PHE A 122 -13.44 2.00 1.21
C PHE A 122 -12.64 3.29 1.42
N LYS A 123 -11.41 3.21 1.96
CA LYS A 123 -10.59 4.39 2.28
C LYS A 123 -10.45 5.35 1.10
N ASP A 124 -10.21 4.83 -0.10
CA ASP A 124 -9.95 5.67 -1.28
C ASP A 124 -11.19 6.49 -1.68
N ARG A 125 -12.39 5.90 -1.53
CA ARG A 125 -13.66 6.61 -1.76
C ARG A 125 -13.92 7.68 -0.72
N VAL A 126 -13.56 7.42 0.54
CA VAL A 126 -13.69 8.42 1.60
C VAL A 126 -12.75 9.59 1.33
N PHE A 127 -11.50 9.34 0.92
CA PHE A 127 -10.55 10.41 0.56
C PHE A 127 -10.98 11.21 -0.66
N GLU A 128 -11.54 10.54 -1.67
CA GLU A 128 -12.13 11.19 -2.83
C GLU A 128 -13.27 12.15 -2.43
N VAL A 129 -14.19 11.72 -1.56
CA VAL A 129 -15.28 12.56 -1.04
C VAL A 129 -14.78 13.72 -0.17
N LEU A 130 -13.69 13.51 0.56
CA LEU A 130 -13.04 14.57 1.35
C LEU A 130 -12.26 15.57 0.47
N GLY A 131 -12.19 15.35 -0.85
CA GLY A 131 -11.47 16.22 -1.77
C GLY A 131 -9.95 16.09 -1.68
N VAL A 132 -9.45 14.96 -1.13
CA VAL A 132 -8.01 14.68 -1.11
C VAL A 132 -7.62 14.16 -2.50
N GLU A 133 -7.04 15.05 -3.31
CA GLU A 133 -6.66 14.75 -4.70
C GLU A 133 -5.64 13.62 -4.81
N ASN A 134 -4.80 13.42 -3.79
CA ASN A 134 -3.80 12.35 -3.71
C ASN A 134 -3.93 11.53 -2.42
N ALA A 135 -4.88 10.60 -2.38
CA ALA A 135 -5.10 9.70 -1.24
C ALA A 135 -3.82 8.92 -0.83
N ALA A 136 -3.00 8.56 -1.83
CA ALA A 136 -1.72 7.86 -1.63
C ALA A 136 -0.69 8.68 -0.83
N SER A 137 -0.80 10.01 -0.80
CA SER A 137 0.09 10.87 -0.01
C SER A 137 -0.24 10.86 1.48
N VAL A 138 -1.51 10.61 1.83
CA VAL A 138 -2.00 10.68 3.22
C VAL A 138 -1.87 9.32 3.89
N PHE A 139 -2.25 8.25 3.19
CA PHE A 139 -2.10 6.88 3.66
C PHE A 139 -1.22 6.12 2.68
N GLY A 140 0.05 5.93 3.07
CA GLY A 140 0.99 5.10 2.33
C GLY A 140 0.43 3.69 2.09
N ASP A 141 0.91 3.05 1.03
CA ASP A 141 0.46 1.72 0.65
C ASP A 141 0.82 0.70 1.74
N PHE A 142 0.13 -0.45 1.79
CA PHE A 142 0.44 -1.50 2.78
C PHE A 142 1.92 -1.90 2.74
N ARG A 143 2.54 -1.82 1.56
CA ARG A 143 3.98 -2.02 1.36
C ARG A 143 4.83 -0.99 2.13
N ASP A 144 4.39 0.26 2.23
CA ASP A 144 5.09 1.30 2.99
C ASP A 144 5.05 1.02 4.47
N TRP A 145 3.92 0.54 4.97
CA TRP A 145 3.78 0.10 6.35
C TRP A 145 4.68 -1.10 6.64
N ALA A 146 4.70 -2.09 5.73
CA ALA A 146 5.56 -3.26 5.86
C ALA A 146 7.06 -2.92 5.76
N THR A 147 7.42 -1.86 5.04
CA THR A 147 8.81 -1.38 4.90
C THR A 147 9.15 -0.25 5.87
N CYS A 148 8.28 0.02 6.86
CA CYS A 148 8.42 1.07 7.86
C CYS A 148 8.78 2.44 7.26
N TRP A 149 8.21 2.79 6.09
CA TRP A 149 8.51 4.01 5.34
C TRP A 149 10.01 4.22 5.07
N SER A 150 10.75 3.15 4.80
CA SER A 150 12.17 3.25 4.47
C SER A 150 12.37 4.08 3.20
N MET A 151 12.89 5.31 3.38
CA MET A 151 13.19 6.23 2.27
C MET A 151 14.40 5.81 1.43
N LYS A 152 15.19 4.83 1.90
CA LYS A 152 16.40 4.36 1.19
C LYS A 152 16.12 3.70 -0.16
N ARG A 153 14.87 3.31 -0.42
CA ARG A 153 14.47 2.66 -1.68
C ARG A 153 14.28 3.66 -2.83
N PHE A 154 14.07 4.92 -2.50
CA PHE A 154 13.86 5.97 -3.48
C PHE A 154 15.18 6.60 -3.86
N HIS A 155 15.35 6.92 -5.14
CA HIS A 155 16.45 7.74 -5.62
C HIS A 155 15.89 8.93 -6.43
N PRO A 156 16.50 10.12 -6.30
CA PRO A 156 16.05 11.30 -7.01
C PRO A 156 16.41 11.18 -8.51
N VAL A 157 15.42 11.46 -9.35
CA VAL A 157 15.53 11.53 -10.80
C VAL A 157 15.14 12.94 -11.23
N GLU A 158 15.99 13.56 -12.04
CA GLU A 158 15.75 14.87 -12.62
C GLU A 158 15.28 14.72 -14.07
N MET A 159 14.13 15.31 -14.37
CA MET A 159 13.51 15.28 -15.68
C MET A 159 13.60 16.66 -16.33
N PHE A 160 14.13 16.69 -17.55
CA PHE A 160 14.26 17.88 -18.37
C PHE A 160 13.23 17.83 -19.50
N ILE A 161 12.36 18.83 -19.54
CA ILE A 161 11.34 18.99 -20.58
C ILE A 161 11.81 20.10 -21.51
N TRP A 162 12.19 19.74 -22.74
CA TRP A 162 12.76 20.71 -23.67
C TRP A 162 11.71 21.39 -24.54
N LYS A 163 11.10 20.62 -25.45
CA LYS A 163 10.12 21.13 -26.39
C LYS A 163 9.09 20.07 -26.75
N VAL A 164 7.93 20.53 -27.18
CA VAL A 164 6.85 19.73 -27.72
C VAL A 164 6.48 20.27 -29.08
N GLU A 165 6.28 19.38 -30.04
CA GLU A 165 5.90 19.71 -31.41
C GLU A 165 4.66 18.94 -31.85
N GLY A 166 3.88 19.53 -32.76
CA GLY A 166 2.74 18.88 -33.39
C GLY A 166 1.52 18.71 -32.50
N LEU A 167 1.32 19.52 -31.46
CA LEU A 167 0.17 19.42 -30.56
C LEU A 167 -1.15 19.69 -31.30
N PRO A 168 -2.20 18.87 -31.10
CA PRO A 168 -3.52 19.18 -31.62
C PRO A 168 -4.08 20.41 -30.90
N SER A 169 -4.86 21.23 -31.61
CA SER A 169 -5.56 22.35 -30.98
C SER A 169 -6.67 21.82 -30.09
N ALA A 170 -6.68 22.17 -28.81
CA ALA A 170 -7.73 21.79 -27.87
C ALA A 170 -9.06 22.46 -28.23
N ARG A 171 -9.00 23.67 -28.81
CA ARG A 171 -10.15 24.47 -29.25
C ARG A 171 -9.97 24.93 -30.69
N LEU A 172 -11.05 25.04 -31.44
CA LEU A 172 -11.00 25.45 -32.85
C LEU A 172 -10.62 26.94 -33.02
N HIS A 173 -10.93 27.78 -32.03
CA HIS A 173 -10.86 29.25 -32.14
C HIS A 173 -9.78 29.90 -31.26
N SER A 174 -9.01 29.14 -30.49
CA SER A 174 -7.98 29.68 -29.60
C SER A 174 -6.72 28.83 -29.65
N LEU A 175 -5.57 29.49 -29.58
CA LEU A 175 -4.28 28.83 -29.37
C LEU A 175 -4.27 28.19 -27.98
N ASN A 176 -3.55 27.07 -27.85
CA ASN A 176 -3.42 26.35 -26.59
C ASN A 176 -2.51 27.13 -25.61
N ASP A 177 -2.92 27.22 -24.35
CA ASP A 177 -2.10 27.70 -23.23
C ASP A 177 -1.49 26.47 -22.53
N VAL A 178 -0.29 26.07 -22.95
CA VAL A 178 0.21 24.72 -22.68
C VAL A 178 1.03 24.67 -21.40
N PHE A 179 0.80 23.65 -20.57
CA PHE A 179 1.70 23.24 -19.50
C PHE A 179 1.86 21.71 -19.48
N CYS A 180 2.95 21.23 -18.91
CA CYS A 180 3.21 19.82 -18.68
C CYS A 180 2.98 19.48 -17.21
N GLU A 181 2.21 18.43 -16.96
CA GLU A 181 1.93 17.88 -15.66
C GLU A 181 2.57 16.49 -15.54
N VAL A 182 3.40 16.30 -14.53
CA VAL A 182 4.14 15.07 -14.29
C VAL A 182 3.71 14.47 -12.97
N SER A 183 3.26 13.22 -13.00
CA SER A 183 2.84 12.46 -11.82
C SER A 183 3.60 11.14 -11.77
N LEU A 184 4.11 10.80 -10.59
CA LEU A 184 4.86 9.57 -10.36
C LEU A 184 4.52 9.00 -8.99
N GLY A 185 3.48 8.18 -8.92
CA GLY A 185 3.09 7.42 -7.72
C GLY A 185 3.13 8.25 -6.43
N TYR A 186 4.15 8.01 -5.60
CA TYR A 186 4.38 8.66 -4.31
C TYR A 186 4.68 10.16 -4.37
N ASN A 187 5.06 10.69 -5.54
CA ASN A 187 5.38 12.10 -5.69
C ASN A 187 4.11 12.94 -5.81
N MET A 188 4.15 14.14 -5.23
CA MET A 188 3.18 15.16 -5.55
C MET A 188 3.26 15.49 -7.04
N THR A 189 2.10 15.68 -7.66
CA THR A 189 1.99 16.06 -9.06
C THR A 189 2.72 17.37 -9.29
N MET A 190 3.74 17.35 -10.15
CA MET A 190 4.54 18.51 -10.51
C MET A 190 4.01 19.13 -11.81
N LYS A 191 4.08 20.45 -11.91
CA LYS A 191 3.60 21.20 -13.08
C LYS A 191 4.67 22.17 -13.54
N THR A 192 4.87 22.26 -14.84
CA THR A 192 5.66 23.34 -15.45
C THR A 192 4.91 24.66 -15.40
N ARG A 193 5.59 25.76 -15.73
CA ARG A 193 4.90 27.02 -15.98
C ARG A 193 4.02 26.89 -17.24
N VAL A 194 3.02 27.78 -17.32
CA VAL A 194 2.08 27.82 -18.44
C VAL A 194 2.63 28.72 -19.53
N HIS A 195 2.74 28.19 -20.74
CA HIS A 195 3.16 28.94 -21.92
C HIS A 195 1.91 29.41 -22.67
N GLN A 196 1.61 30.69 -22.53
CA GLN A 196 0.42 31.28 -23.13
C GLN A 196 0.53 31.32 -24.66
N ARG A 197 -0.55 30.95 -25.35
CA ARG A 197 -0.70 31.01 -26.80
C ARG A 197 0.40 30.27 -27.57
N ALA A 198 0.88 29.15 -27.05
CA ALA A 198 1.92 28.35 -27.69
C ALA A 198 1.47 27.73 -29.03
N GLY A 199 0.17 27.44 -29.19
CA GLY A 199 -0.35 26.87 -30.43
C GLY A 199 0.01 25.39 -30.58
N HIS A 200 0.67 25.03 -31.69
CA HIS A 200 1.02 23.63 -32.04
C HIS A 200 2.41 23.19 -31.54
N SER A 201 3.27 24.11 -31.13
CA SER A 201 4.60 23.78 -30.60
C SER A 201 4.96 24.70 -29.45
N CYS A 202 5.69 24.17 -28.47
CA CYS A 202 6.06 24.90 -27.26
C CYS A 202 7.47 24.51 -26.83
N VAL A 203 8.25 25.49 -26.38
CA VAL A 203 9.57 25.27 -25.78
C VAL A 203 9.47 25.56 -24.29
N PHE A 204 9.62 24.53 -23.46
CA PHE A 204 9.54 24.62 -22.00
C PHE A 204 10.89 25.01 -21.40
N LYS A 205 11.92 24.21 -21.67
CA LYS A 205 13.24 24.31 -21.03
C LYS A 205 13.15 24.32 -19.50
N GLU A 206 12.33 23.43 -18.95
CA GLU A 206 12.11 23.32 -17.50
C GLU A 206 12.64 21.99 -16.95
N THR A 207 12.95 21.99 -15.65
CA THR A 207 13.45 20.82 -14.92
C THR A 207 12.54 20.51 -13.74
N LEU A 208 12.27 19.22 -13.53
CA LEU A 208 11.43 18.70 -12.45
C LEU A 208 12.19 17.57 -11.74
N GLN A 209 12.12 17.52 -10.41
CA GLN A 209 12.81 16.50 -9.62
C GLN A 209 11.80 15.57 -8.96
N LEU A 210 11.92 14.27 -9.19
CA LEU A 210 10.98 13.27 -8.72
C LEU A 210 11.73 12.15 -8.01
N ASN A 211 11.12 11.57 -6.98
CA ASN A 211 11.67 10.39 -6.29
C ASN A 211 11.19 9.13 -7.00
N PHE A 212 12.10 8.39 -7.65
CA PHE A 212 11.78 7.17 -8.36
C PHE A 212 12.05 5.93 -7.50
N ASP A 213 11.11 4.98 -7.52
CA ASP A 213 11.24 3.66 -6.91
C ASP A 213 11.35 2.61 -8.01
N PRO A 214 12.52 1.99 -8.22
CA PRO A 214 12.72 1.04 -9.31
C PRO A 214 11.96 -0.28 -9.08
N TYR A 215 11.53 -0.55 -7.83
CA TYR A 215 10.81 -1.76 -7.46
C TYR A 215 9.30 -1.58 -7.49
N ASP A 216 8.81 -0.40 -7.84
CA ASP A 216 7.38 -0.14 -7.97
C ASP A 216 6.87 -0.48 -9.37
N SER A 217 6.22 -1.64 -9.50
CA SER A 217 5.61 -2.08 -10.75
C SER A 217 4.17 -1.58 -10.93
N GLN A 218 3.56 -1.03 -9.89
CA GLN A 218 2.16 -0.60 -9.90
C GLN A 218 2.03 0.83 -10.41
N HIS A 219 2.90 1.72 -9.90
CA HIS A 219 2.84 3.13 -10.28
C HIS A 219 3.60 3.39 -11.58
N ARG A 220 3.00 4.20 -12.45
CA ARG A 220 3.55 4.59 -13.75
C ARG A 220 3.86 6.08 -13.74
N LEU A 221 4.98 6.45 -14.36
CA LEU A 221 5.29 7.84 -14.64
C LEU A 221 4.31 8.34 -15.70
N THR A 222 3.50 9.32 -15.33
CA THR A 222 2.47 9.90 -16.19
C THR A 222 2.86 11.32 -16.54
N LEU A 223 3.03 11.58 -17.83
CA LEU A 223 3.35 12.86 -18.42
C LEU A 223 2.13 13.34 -19.20
N SER A 224 1.52 14.42 -18.75
CA SER A 224 0.25 14.91 -19.29
C SER A 224 0.45 16.33 -19.79
N ILE A 225 0.29 16.54 -21.08
CA ILE A 225 0.30 17.89 -21.66
C ILE A 225 -1.13 18.41 -21.66
N LYS A 226 -1.35 19.50 -20.94
CA LYS A 226 -2.68 20.08 -20.74
C LYS A 226 -2.73 21.51 -21.27
N SER A 227 -3.90 21.91 -21.76
CA SER A 227 -4.21 23.33 -21.99
C SER A 227 -4.85 23.89 -20.73
N GLN A 228 -4.30 24.98 -20.20
CA GLN A 228 -4.96 25.73 -19.15
C GLN A 228 -6.18 26.45 -19.74
N GLU A 229 -7.30 26.37 -19.03
CA GLU A 229 -8.51 27.10 -19.37
C GLU A 229 -8.89 28.01 -18.20
N VAL A 230 -9.85 28.92 -18.42
CA VAL A 230 -10.39 29.78 -17.36
C VAL A 230 -10.99 28.94 -16.23
N ILE A 231 -11.59 27.80 -16.57
CA ILE A 231 -12.19 26.85 -15.64
C ILE A 231 -11.56 25.48 -15.89
N GLY A 232 -10.54 25.16 -15.10
CA GLY A 232 -9.86 23.87 -15.16
C GLY A 232 -8.77 23.77 -16.22
N ALA A 233 -8.40 22.53 -16.56
CA ALA A 233 -7.39 22.23 -17.56
C ALA A 233 -7.85 21.03 -18.39
N SER A 234 -7.80 21.17 -19.72
CA SER A 234 -8.14 20.10 -20.64
C SER A 234 -6.88 19.31 -21.01
N GLU A 235 -6.91 18.00 -20.87
CA GLU A 235 -5.82 17.14 -21.30
C GLU A 235 -5.76 17.05 -22.83
N ILE A 236 -4.62 17.44 -23.42
CA ILE A 236 -4.37 17.36 -24.86
C ILE A 236 -3.82 15.96 -25.18
N VAL A 237 -2.80 15.55 -24.44
CA VAL A 237 -2.07 14.30 -24.65
C VAL A 237 -1.58 13.75 -23.30
N GLN A 238 -1.56 12.43 -23.20
CA GLN A 238 -0.97 11.69 -22.08
C GLN A 238 0.05 10.68 -22.57
N LEU A 239 1.20 10.60 -21.89
CA LEU A 239 2.18 9.54 -22.03
C LEU A 239 2.35 8.85 -20.68
N GLN A 240 2.28 7.53 -20.68
CA GLN A 240 2.51 6.72 -19.48
C GLN A 240 3.72 5.81 -19.70
N LEU A 241 4.65 5.83 -18.74
CA LEU A 241 5.87 5.04 -18.76
C LEU A 241 5.90 4.14 -17.53
N GLY A 242 6.09 2.84 -17.73
CA GLY A 242 6.32 1.90 -16.63
C GLY A 242 7.72 2.04 -16.05
N ALA A 243 7.94 1.52 -14.83
CA ALA A 243 9.23 1.61 -14.15
C ALA A 243 10.42 1.11 -14.98
N GLU A 244 10.26 -0.02 -15.71
CA GLU A 244 11.32 -0.51 -16.60
C GLU A 244 11.64 0.44 -17.75
N GLN A 245 10.64 1.16 -18.27
CA GLN A 245 10.86 2.15 -19.33
C GLN A 245 11.57 3.37 -18.78
N VAL A 246 11.20 3.84 -17.58
CA VAL A 246 11.88 4.93 -16.90
C VAL A 246 13.33 4.57 -16.62
N SER A 247 13.61 3.37 -16.11
CA SER A 247 14.97 2.90 -15.87
C SER A 247 15.82 2.76 -17.16
N LYS A 248 15.19 2.46 -18.31
CA LYS A 248 15.87 2.48 -19.63
C LYS A 248 16.09 3.90 -20.16
N LEU A 249 15.25 4.85 -19.75
CA LEU A 249 15.36 6.25 -20.13
C LEU A 249 16.43 6.97 -19.30
N GLU A 250 16.59 6.56 -18.05
CA GLU A 250 17.63 7.02 -17.12
C GLU A 250 19.01 6.88 -17.75
N GLU A 251 19.65 8.03 -18.03
CA GLU A 251 21.05 8.02 -18.43
C GLU A 251 21.93 7.88 -17.18
N PRO A 252 22.97 7.03 -17.22
CA PRO A 252 23.89 6.92 -16.10
C PRO A 252 24.54 8.29 -15.85
N ALA A 253 24.60 8.69 -14.58
CA ALA A 253 25.13 9.99 -14.15
C ALA A 253 26.59 10.25 -14.61
N SER A 254 27.31 9.22 -15.09
CA SER A 254 28.69 9.27 -15.54
C SER A 254 28.91 10.02 -16.87
N LYS A 255 27.88 10.27 -17.67
CA LYS A 255 27.97 11.30 -18.72
C LYS A 255 27.86 12.67 -18.08
N ASP A 256 28.97 13.10 -17.48
CA ASP A 256 29.15 14.48 -17.09
C ASP A 256 29.07 15.35 -18.35
N LEU A 257 27.95 16.06 -18.51
CA LEU A 257 27.72 17.09 -19.53
C LEU A 257 28.58 18.35 -19.27
N GLY A 258 29.84 18.14 -18.86
CA GLY A 258 30.91 19.14 -18.94
C GLY A 258 31.12 20.04 -17.73
N SER A 259 30.31 20.00 -16.66
CA SER A 259 30.48 21.00 -15.58
C SER A 259 30.57 20.50 -14.14
N GLY A 260 30.34 19.21 -13.84
CA GLY A 260 30.39 18.68 -12.45
C GLY A 260 29.46 19.41 -11.46
N ARG A 261 28.66 20.36 -11.95
CA ARG A 261 27.67 21.12 -11.19
C ARG A 261 26.32 20.46 -11.44
N PRO A 262 25.52 20.19 -10.40
CA PRO A 262 24.13 19.85 -10.61
C PRO A 262 23.50 20.96 -11.46
N ILE A 263 22.72 20.58 -12.47
CA ILE A 263 22.08 21.52 -13.41
C ILE A 263 20.95 22.22 -12.64
N GLY A 264 21.32 23.12 -11.74
CA GLY A 264 20.40 23.86 -10.90
C GLY A 264 19.77 25.05 -11.63
N TRP A 265 18.57 25.43 -11.19
CA TRP A 265 17.91 26.68 -11.55
C TRP A 265 18.88 27.86 -11.37
N GLY A 266 19.31 28.47 -12.47
CA GLY A 266 20.14 29.69 -12.45
C GLY A 266 21.61 29.51 -12.82
N SER A 267 22.11 28.28 -13.04
CA SER A 267 23.31 28.15 -13.87
C SER A 267 22.91 28.61 -15.26
N LYS A 268 23.65 29.55 -15.87
CA LYS A 268 23.48 29.88 -17.29
C LYS A 268 23.72 28.59 -18.05
N ALA A 269 22.65 27.84 -18.29
CA ALA A 269 22.72 26.45 -18.72
C ALA A 269 23.60 26.44 -19.95
N ASP A 270 24.69 25.66 -19.86
CA ASP A 270 25.57 25.46 -20.99
C ASP A 270 24.66 25.10 -22.18
N PRO A 271 24.64 25.87 -23.27
CA PRO A 271 23.74 25.60 -24.40
C PRO A 271 23.89 24.17 -24.92
N ALA A 272 25.01 23.51 -24.64
CA ALA A 272 25.24 22.10 -24.87
C ALA A 272 24.21 21.18 -24.17
N VAL A 273 23.74 21.50 -22.96
CA VAL A 273 22.73 20.68 -22.25
C VAL A 273 21.44 20.59 -23.06
N TRP A 274 21.04 21.69 -23.71
CA TRP A 274 19.84 21.77 -24.54
C TRP A 274 20.05 21.32 -26.00
N ALA A 275 21.20 20.69 -26.30
CA ALA A 275 21.45 20.12 -27.63
C ALA A 275 20.54 18.92 -27.89
N ARG A 276 20.00 18.83 -29.11
CA ARG A 276 19.02 17.79 -29.50
C ARG A 276 19.52 16.37 -29.25
N GLU A 277 20.82 16.14 -29.37
CA GLU A 277 21.47 14.83 -29.17
C GLU A 277 21.35 14.29 -27.74
N ASN A 278 21.11 15.17 -26.77
CA ASN A 278 20.94 14.79 -25.36
C ASN A 278 19.48 14.44 -25.03
N PHE A 279 18.52 14.65 -25.93
CA PHE A 279 17.11 14.39 -25.67
C PHE A 279 16.63 13.16 -26.41
N LYS A 280 15.83 12.33 -25.73
CA LYS A 280 15.11 11.23 -26.34
C LYS A 280 13.78 11.76 -26.85
N GLU A 281 13.52 11.52 -28.13
CA GLU A 281 12.25 11.83 -28.78
C GLU A 281 11.24 10.73 -28.42
N LEU A 282 10.12 11.13 -27.81
CA LEU A 282 9.04 10.24 -27.43
C LEU A 282 7.80 10.62 -28.24
N ASP A 283 7.31 9.64 -29.00
CA ASP A 283 6.08 9.78 -29.76
C ASP A 283 4.87 9.72 -28.83
N LEU A 284 4.04 10.74 -28.92
CA LEU A 284 2.84 10.86 -28.12
C LEU A 284 1.71 10.09 -28.82
N VAL A 285 1.31 8.96 -28.25
CA VAL A 285 0.31 8.07 -28.84
C VAL A 285 -1.05 8.78 -28.93
N ARG A 286 -1.37 9.35 -30.11
CA ARG A 286 -2.70 9.68 -30.69
C ARG A 286 -2.67 10.85 -31.67
N SER A 287 -1.60 11.62 -31.70
CA SER A 287 -1.36 12.70 -32.65
C SER A 287 0.08 12.59 -33.15
N LEU A 288 0.39 13.07 -34.34
CA LEU A 288 1.77 13.12 -34.88
C LEU A 288 2.65 14.11 -34.09
N SER A 289 2.57 14.08 -32.77
CA SER A 289 3.21 14.98 -31.84
C SER A 289 4.42 14.29 -31.21
N CYS A 290 5.53 15.02 -31.15
CA CYS A 290 6.77 14.53 -30.58
C CYS A 290 7.09 15.35 -29.32
N LEU A 291 7.46 14.66 -28.25
CA LEU A 291 7.90 15.24 -26.98
C LEU A 291 9.36 14.88 -26.74
N PHE A 292 10.19 15.89 -26.52
CA PHE A 292 11.62 15.71 -26.27
C PHE A 292 11.92 15.77 -24.78
N ILE A 293 12.33 14.63 -24.21
CA ILE A 293 12.61 14.49 -22.77
C ILE A 293 14.01 13.94 -22.56
N LEU A 294 14.68 14.46 -21.54
CA LEU A 294 15.88 13.86 -20.97
C LEU A 294 15.61 13.53 -19.51
N VAL A 295 15.92 12.30 -19.12
CA VAL A 295 15.77 11.80 -17.74
C VAL A 295 17.15 11.46 -17.22
N LYS A 296 17.58 12.14 -16.16
CA LYS A 296 18.91 11.99 -15.57
C LYS A 296 18.81 11.52 -14.13
N ALA A 297 19.59 10.50 -13.79
CA ALA A 297 19.79 10.08 -12.41
C ALA A 297 20.59 11.15 -11.66
N GLN A 298 20.14 11.56 -10.48
CA GLN A 298 20.97 12.37 -9.60
C GLN A 298 21.76 11.44 -8.67
N THR A 299 23.07 11.35 -8.86
CA THR A 299 23.95 10.67 -7.91
C THR A 299 24.04 11.50 -6.63
N SER A 300 23.64 10.92 -5.50
CA SER A 300 23.63 11.56 -4.19
C SER A 300 25.02 11.77 -3.58
N ASP A 301 26.10 11.56 -4.34
CA ASP A 301 27.48 11.52 -3.82
C ASP A 301 28.11 12.91 -3.60
N GLY A 302 27.34 14.00 -3.72
CA GLY A 302 27.82 15.36 -3.52
C GLY A 302 27.28 16.01 -2.26
N ASN A 303 28.06 16.02 -1.18
CA ASN A 303 27.86 16.92 -0.03
C ASN A 303 28.10 18.38 -0.49
N VAL A 304 27.09 19.05 -1.04
CA VAL A 304 27.20 20.44 -1.51
C VAL A 304 26.72 21.40 -0.39
N PRO A 305 27.59 22.26 0.15
CA PRO A 305 27.19 23.25 1.16
C PRO A 305 26.32 24.35 0.55
N GLY A 306 25.29 24.74 1.29
CA GLY A 306 24.22 25.63 0.84
C GLY A 306 24.71 26.98 0.29
N SER A 307 24.06 27.43 -0.79
CA SER A 307 24.20 28.78 -1.32
C SER A 307 22.81 29.38 -1.52
N SER A 308 22.67 30.59 -0.99
CA SER A 308 21.46 31.40 -0.93
C SER A 308 21.12 32.06 -2.27
N PHE A 309 19.82 32.23 -2.48
CA PHE A 309 19.19 32.74 -3.70
C PHE A 309 19.37 34.24 -3.91
N ALA A 310 19.63 34.64 -5.16
CA ALA A 310 19.36 35.99 -5.67
C ALA A 310 18.67 35.86 -7.04
N ALA A 311 17.51 36.48 -7.19
CA ALA A 311 16.70 36.47 -8.41
C ALA A 311 17.23 37.47 -9.45
N ALA A 312 17.27 37.09 -10.74
CA ALA A 312 17.57 38.01 -11.83
C ALA A 312 16.66 37.76 -13.06
N SER A 313 16.25 38.88 -13.65
CA SER A 313 15.25 39.12 -14.70
C SER A 313 15.66 38.64 -16.10
N GLU A 314 14.66 38.19 -16.87
CA GLU A 314 14.74 37.77 -18.28
C GLU A 314 14.86 38.92 -19.29
N ALA A 315 15.44 38.64 -20.47
CA ALA A 315 15.35 39.46 -21.67
C ALA A 315 15.06 38.58 -22.92
N SER A 316 14.24 39.15 -23.81
CA SER A 316 13.51 38.55 -24.93
C SER A 316 14.34 38.00 -26.09
N ALA A 317 13.81 37.00 -26.81
CA ALA A 317 14.30 36.55 -28.12
C ALA A 317 13.18 36.53 -29.20
N THR A 318 13.56 36.96 -30.41
CA THR A 318 12.79 37.11 -31.66
C THR A 318 12.56 35.80 -32.45
N PRO A 319 11.65 35.77 -33.45
CA PRO A 319 11.07 34.53 -33.99
C PRO A 319 11.82 33.91 -35.18
N ALA A 320 11.62 32.60 -35.38
CA ALA A 320 12.25 31.74 -36.38
C ALA A 320 11.40 31.59 -37.68
N ALA A 321 12.11 31.29 -38.77
CA ALA A 321 11.61 31.02 -40.13
C ALA A 321 11.11 29.56 -40.31
N PRO A 322 10.37 29.22 -41.39
CA PRO A 322 9.64 27.96 -41.50
C PRO A 322 10.49 26.85 -42.15
N TYR A 323 10.34 25.61 -41.66
CA TYR A 323 10.92 24.41 -42.29
C TYR A 323 9.84 23.39 -42.67
N HIS A 324 10.06 22.80 -43.85
CA HIS A 324 9.30 21.72 -44.47
C HIS A 324 9.42 20.40 -43.68
N CYS A 325 8.30 19.69 -43.51
CA CYS A 325 8.25 18.31 -43.02
C CYS A 325 8.66 17.33 -44.13
N HIS A 326 9.75 16.58 -43.91
CA HIS A 326 9.97 15.29 -44.57
C HIS A 326 9.70 14.17 -43.56
N LEU A 327 8.85 13.22 -43.95
CA LEU A 327 8.71 11.93 -43.27
C LEU A 327 10.07 11.23 -43.23
N GLY A 328 10.56 10.95 -42.02
CA GLY A 328 11.73 10.11 -41.78
C GLY A 328 11.49 9.26 -40.53
N GLN A 329 11.33 7.95 -40.72
CA GLN A 329 11.41 6.95 -39.65
C GLN A 329 12.72 7.14 -38.86
N VAL A 330 12.64 7.08 -37.53
CA VAL A 330 13.85 7.03 -36.68
C VAL A 330 14.09 5.60 -36.19
N VAL A 331 15.31 5.17 -36.50
CA VAL A 331 15.95 3.90 -36.19
C VAL A 331 16.41 3.91 -34.73
N LEU A 332 16.01 2.89 -33.95
CA LEU A 332 16.62 2.59 -32.65
C LEU A 332 17.94 1.84 -32.87
N VAL A 333 19.06 2.56 -32.87
CA VAL A 333 20.40 1.95 -32.79
C VAL A 333 20.80 1.84 -31.32
N SER A 334 20.63 0.65 -30.74
CA SER A 334 21.24 0.28 -29.46
C SER A 334 22.61 -0.34 -29.72
N ARG A 335 23.69 0.45 -29.59
CA ARG A 335 25.06 -0.06 -29.68
C ARG A 335 25.48 -0.62 -28.31
N ARG A 336 25.49 -1.96 -28.17
CA ARG A 336 26.20 -2.65 -27.08
C ARG A 336 27.69 -2.42 -27.26
N SER A 337 28.34 -1.76 -26.30
CA SER A 337 29.78 -1.88 -26.11
C SER A 337 30.04 -2.96 -25.06
N ILE A 338 30.59 -4.07 -25.54
CA ILE A 338 31.24 -5.09 -24.73
C ILE A 338 32.61 -4.52 -24.32
N CYS A 339 32.90 -4.53 -23.02
CA CYS A 339 34.21 -4.62 -22.36
C CYS A 339 33.84 -4.61 -20.87
N GLY A 340 34.25 -5.52 -20.01
CA GLY A 340 35.22 -6.61 -20.07
C GLY A 340 35.40 -6.96 -18.59
N ALA A 341 35.23 -8.23 -18.25
CA ALA A 341 35.71 -8.73 -16.97
C ALA A 341 37.22 -8.52 -16.93
N ASP A 342 37.74 -8.03 -15.82
CA ASP A 342 39.00 -8.49 -15.23
C ASP A 342 39.05 -7.97 -13.78
N GLU A 343 39.13 -8.94 -12.87
CA GLU A 343 39.50 -8.98 -11.43
C GLU A 343 39.09 -7.85 -10.47
#